data_AF-A0A0D6JC44-F1
#
_entry.id   AF-A0A0D6JC44-F1
#
_cell.length_a   1.000
_cell.length_b   1.000
_cell.length_c   1.000
_cell.angle_alpha   90.00
_cell.angle_beta   90.00
_cell.angle_gamma   90.00
#
_symmetry.space_group_name_H-M   'P 1'
#
loop_
_entity.id
_entity.type
_entity.pdbx_description
1 polymer ?
#
loop_
_entity_poly.entity_id
_entity_poly.type
_entity_poly.pdbx_seq_one_letter_code
_entity_poly.pdbx_strand_id
1 'polypeptide(L)'
;MNTPAAKLQPKRMALGIPPELQATMDAVKEVATAQNIPTQRFPSHASNKVTELQPTASEHHSGNLPRTSQPATQERKARGPRPAPVKRYSVDLPLYLIAEIREKAHRRNCNKRTLILNAFKDAGFTIKDIDIQESKTDE
;
A
#
# COMPACT_ATOMS: atom_id res chain seq x y z
N MET A 1 37.39 -54.48 -6.20
CA MET A 1 36.31 -53.96 -7.04
C MET A 1 36.11 -52.49 -6.67
N ASN A 2 36.61 -51.56 -7.49
CA ASN A 2 36.55 -50.12 -7.23
C ASN A 2 35.55 -49.47 -8.19
N THR A 3 34.55 -48.78 -7.65
CA THR A 3 33.60 -47.98 -8.42
C THR A 3 34.02 -46.51 -8.33
N PRO A 4 34.30 -45.80 -9.44
CA PRO A 4 34.56 -44.37 -9.37
C PRO A 4 33.24 -43.60 -9.22
N ALA A 5 33.14 -42.82 -8.14
CA ALA A 5 32.06 -41.87 -7.92
C ALA A 5 32.09 -40.75 -8.98
N ALA A 6 31.06 -40.69 -9.82
CA ALA A 6 30.87 -39.60 -10.77
C ALA A 6 30.59 -38.29 -10.02
N LYS A 7 31.58 -37.39 -10.01
CA LYS A 7 31.40 -35.99 -9.58
C LYS A 7 30.51 -35.27 -10.58
N LEU A 8 29.22 -35.15 -10.26
CA LEU A 8 28.34 -34.17 -10.88
C LEU A 8 28.81 -32.76 -10.51
N GLN A 9 29.47 -32.08 -11.45
CA GLN A 9 29.69 -30.64 -11.33
C GLN A 9 28.36 -29.92 -11.58
N PRO A 10 27.95 -28.98 -10.72
CA PRO A 10 26.82 -28.12 -11.02
C PRO A 10 27.22 -27.18 -12.17
N LYS A 11 26.57 -27.40 -13.33
CA LYS A 11 26.62 -26.52 -14.49
C LYS A 11 26.11 -25.15 -14.04
N ARG A 12 27.03 -24.21 -13.77
CA ARG A 12 26.71 -22.81 -13.52
C ARG A 12 26.05 -22.25 -14.78
N MET A 13 24.72 -22.31 -14.83
CA MET A 13 23.93 -21.57 -15.79
C MET A 13 24.15 -20.09 -15.46
N ALA A 14 24.89 -19.40 -16.32
CA ALA A 14 25.01 -17.96 -16.25
C ALA A 14 23.59 -17.38 -16.26
N LEU A 15 23.24 -16.62 -15.22
CA LEU A 15 21.95 -15.95 -15.06
C LEU A 15 21.89 -14.76 -16.02
N GLY A 16 21.99 -15.02 -17.32
CA GLY A 16 21.75 -14.04 -18.37
C GLY A 16 20.25 -13.87 -18.53
N ILE A 17 19.81 -12.62 -18.67
CA ILE A 17 18.41 -12.32 -18.97
C ILE A 17 18.08 -13.04 -20.30
N PRO A 18 17.00 -13.85 -20.36
CA PRO A 18 16.53 -14.48 -21.58
C PRO A 18 16.44 -13.44 -22.72
N PRO A 19 16.93 -13.73 -23.94
CA PRO A 19 16.94 -12.76 -25.04
C PRO A 19 15.54 -12.28 -25.41
N GLU A 20 14.52 -13.12 -25.18
CA GLU A 20 13.11 -12.78 -25.34
C GLU A 20 12.65 -11.68 -24.36
N LEU A 21 13.12 -11.73 -23.11
CA LEU A 21 12.83 -10.68 -22.12
C LEU A 21 13.53 -9.37 -22.48
N GLN A 22 14.75 -9.43 -23.02
CA GLN A 22 15.45 -8.23 -23.48
C GLN A 22 14.68 -7.52 -24.61
N ALA A 23 14.18 -8.27 -25.59
CA ALA A 23 13.38 -7.72 -26.70
C ALA A 23 12.08 -7.05 -26.20
N THR A 24 11.40 -7.66 -25.23
CA THR A 24 10.19 -7.04 -24.64
C THR A 24 10.50 -5.76 -23.87
N MET A 25 11.62 -5.70 -23.14
CA MET A 25 12.02 -4.50 -22.41
C MET A 25 12.35 -3.34 -23.36
N ASP A 26 12.95 -3.62 -24.51
CA ASP A 26 13.29 -2.59 -25.49
C ASP A 26 12.03 -2.08 -26.23
N ALA A 27 11.08 -2.97 -26.57
CA ALA A 27 9.79 -2.57 -27.11
C ALA A 27 8.97 -1.70 -26.13
N VAL A 28 8.98 -2.03 -24.84
CA VAL A 28 8.30 -1.23 -23.80
C VAL A 28 8.93 0.15 -23.65
N LYS A 29 10.27 0.26 -23.75
CA LYS A 29 10.97 1.55 -23.71
C LYS A 29 10.62 2.43 -24.91
N GLU A 30 10.55 1.84 -26.11
CA GLU A 30 10.20 2.56 -27.33
C GLU A 30 8.77 3.13 -27.28
N VAL A 31 7.81 2.34 -26.77
CA VAL A 31 6.44 2.83 -26.55
C VAL A 31 6.40 3.92 -25.47
N ALA A 32 7.19 3.78 -24.40
CA ALA A 32 7.24 4.76 -23.33
C ALA A 32 7.84 6.10 -23.77
N THR A 33 8.86 6.10 -24.63
CA THR A 33 9.42 7.33 -25.21
C THR A 33 8.45 7.98 -26.19
N ALA A 34 7.79 7.19 -27.05
CA ALA A 34 6.77 7.69 -27.98
C ALA A 34 5.57 8.33 -27.25
N GLN A 35 5.19 7.79 -26.09
CA GLN A 35 4.10 8.31 -25.27
C GLN A 35 4.54 9.34 -24.22
N ASN A 36 5.80 9.78 -24.24
CA ASN A 36 6.35 10.78 -23.31
C ASN A 36 6.14 10.41 -21.83
N ILE A 37 6.21 9.12 -21.50
CA ILE A 37 5.98 8.60 -20.16
C ILE A 37 7.21 8.92 -19.30
N PRO A 38 7.08 9.68 -18.20
CA PRO A 38 8.21 10.02 -17.34
C PRO A 38 8.77 8.77 -16.66
N THR A 39 10.02 8.43 -16.93
CA THR A 39 10.72 7.36 -16.21
C THR A 39 10.92 7.76 -14.75
N GLN A 40 10.13 7.19 -13.85
CA GLN A 40 10.28 7.44 -12.41
C GLN A 40 11.64 6.91 -11.93
N ARG A 41 12.53 7.84 -11.58
CA ARG A 41 13.76 7.54 -10.84
C ARG A 41 13.43 7.55 -9.35
N PHE A 42 13.52 6.39 -8.70
CA PHE A 42 13.40 6.33 -7.25
C PHE A 42 14.65 6.95 -6.60
N PRO A 43 14.49 7.89 -5.65
CA PRO A 43 15.62 8.40 -4.88
C PRO A 43 16.10 7.34 -3.90
N SER A 44 17.31 6.82 -4.13
CA SER A 44 18.06 6.06 -3.13
C SER A 44 18.59 7.04 -2.08
N HIS A 45 18.41 6.71 -0.80
CA HIS A 45 18.94 7.39 0.40
C HIS A 45 18.07 8.51 1.03
N ALA A 46 17.19 8.09 1.95
CA ALA A 46 16.85 8.91 3.12
C ALA A 46 17.34 8.15 4.36
N SER A 47 18.56 8.48 4.78
CA SER A 47 19.14 8.03 6.05
C SER A 47 18.43 8.74 7.20
N ASN A 48 17.91 7.96 8.15
CA ASN A 48 17.26 8.44 9.37
C ASN A 48 18.20 9.37 10.16
N LYS A 49 17.81 10.63 10.36
CA LYS A 49 18.23 11.41 11.52
C LYS A 49 17.01 11.77 12.35
N VAL A 50 16.85 11.05 13.44
CA VAL A 50 16.01 11.40 14.59
C VAL A 50 16.74 12.54 15.31
N THR A 51 16.16 13.74 15.30
CA THR A 51 16.61 14.83 16.19
C THR A 51 15.64 14.91 17.34
N GLU A 52 16.02 14.25 18.42
CA GLU A 52 15.49 14.41 19.76
C GLU A 52 16.06 15.70 20.35
N LEU A 53 15.22 16.69 20.66
CA LEU A 53 15.54 17.78 21.59
C LEU A 53 14.28 18.16 22.38
N GLN A 54 14.30 17.79 23.66
CA GLN A 54 13.40 18.27 24.70
C GLN A 54 14.10 19.41 25.51
N PRO A 55 13.47 20.07 26.50
CA PRO A 55 13.28 21.53 26.54
C PRO A 55 14.05 22.23 27.69
N THR A 56 14.28 23.55 27.59
CA THR A 56 14.57 24.40 28.77
C THR A 56 13.98 25.80 28.62
N ALA A 57 13.59 26.35 29.77
CA ALA A 57 12.72 27.51 29.95
C ALA A 57 13.47 28.84 30.16
N SER A 58 12.69 29.91 29.99
CA SER A 58 12.70 31.20 30.70
C SER A 58 13.74 32.30 30.41
N GLU A 59 13.20 33.39 29.87
CA GLU A 59 13.20 34.79 30.35
C GLU A 59 14.24 35.85 29.92
N HIS A 60 13.66 37.06 29.75
CA HIS A 60 14.18 38.44 29.63
C HIS A 60 14.71 38.95 28.26
N HIS A 61 14.00 39.94 27.68
CA HIS A 61 14.40 41.36 27.63
C HIS A 61 13.33 42.27 26.98
N SER A 62 13.07 43.42 27.61
CA SER A 62 12.23 44.54 27.13
C SER A 62 12.81 45.25 25.91
N GLY A 63 11.98 45.79 25.02
CA GLY A 63 12.43 46.71 23.97
C GLY A 63 11.36 47.17 22.97
N ASN A 64 10.87 48.38 23.19
CA ASN A 64 9.93 49.22 22.43
C ASN A 64 10.15 49.30 20.89
N LEU A 65 9.07 49.29 20.07
CA LEU A 65 8.82 50.09 18.84
C LEU A 65 7.57 49.60 18.07
N PRO A 66 6.66 50.48 17.57
CA PRO A 66 5.54 50.07 16.74
C PRO A 66 5.97 50.04 15.28
N ARG A 67 6.07 48.84 14.69
CA ARG A 67 6.11 48.71 13.22
C ARG A 67 4.73 48.29 12.73
N THR A 68 4.12 49.19 11.97
CA THR A 68 2.95 48.97 11.13
C THR A 68 3.13 47.71 10.30
N SER A 69 2.46 46.64 10.70
CA SER A 69 2.33 45.40 9.94
C SER A 69 1.30 45.63 8.84
N GLN A 70 1.78 45.93 7.63
CA GLN A 70 1.02 45.67 6.41
C GLN A 70 0.57 44.19 6.44
N PRO A 71 -0.69 43.87 6.13
CA PRO A 71 -1.07 42.49 5.90
C PRO A 71 -0.39 42.04 4.60
N ALA A 72 0.72 41.32 4.74
CA ALA A 72 1.32 40.59 3.64
C ALA A 72 0.24 39.66 3.07
N THR A 73 -0.11 39.87 1.80
CA THR A 73 -1.00 39.01 1.03
C THR A 73 -0.43 37.60 1.09
N GLN A 74 -0.98 36.77 1.99
CA GLN A 74 -0.62 35.37 2.10
C GLN A 74 -0.96 34.72 0.76
N GLU A 75 0.08 34.41 -0.02
CA GLU A 75 -0.05 33.57 -1.20
C GLU A 75 -0.78 32.30 -0.78
N ARG A 76 -2.00 32.14 -1.31
CA ARG A 76 -2.80 30.94 -1.08
C ARG A 76 -2.03 29.78 -1.68
N LYS A 77 -1.33 29.02 -0.83
CA LYS A 77 -0.79 27.70 -1.18
C LYS A 77 -1.85 26.94 -1.96
N ALA A 78 -1.53 26.58 -3.20
CA ALA A 78 -2.41 25.81 -4.06
C ALA A 78 -2.90 24.59 -3.27
N ARG A 79 -4.23 24.47 -3.10
CA ARG A 79 -4.81 23.34 -2.39
C ARG A 79 -4.49 22.10 -3.23
N GLY A 80 -3.67 21.20 -2.69
CA GLY A 80 -3.35 19.93 -3.31
C GLY A 80 -4.61 19.12 -3.65
N PRO A 81 -4.47 18.07 -4.48
CA PRO A 81 -5.59 17.23 -4.88
C PRO A 81 -6.32 16.71 -3.65
N ARG A 82 -7.64 16.94 -3.62
CA ARG A 82 -8.49 16.43 -2.54
C ARG A 82 -8.73 14.93 -2.79
N PRO A 83 -8.67 14.10 -1.74
CA PRO A 83 -9.02 12.68 -1.88
C PRO A 83 -10.45 12.53 -2.37
N ALA A 84 -10.71 11.45 -3.11
CA ALA A 84 -12.04 11.11 -3.57
C ALA A 84 -13.01 10.95 -2.38
N PRO A 85 -14.28 11.36 -2.52
CA PRO A 85 -15.27 11.20 -1.47
C PRO A 85 -15.51 9.71 -1.20
N VAL A 86 -15.36 9.29 0.07
CA VAL A 86 -15.61 7.92 0.53
C VAL A 86 -16.93 7.87 1.30
N LYS A 87 -17.82 6.98 0.91
CA LYS A 87 -19.07 6.72 1.65
C LYS A 87 -18.94 5.44 2.47
N ARG A 88 -19.22 5.54 3.77
CA ARG A 88 -19.24 4.40 4.69
C ARG A 88 -20.65 3.82 4.74
N TYR A 89 -20.72 2.50 4.74
CA TYR A 89 -21.97 1.75 4.87
C TYR A 89 -21.83 0.77 6.03
N SER A 90 -22.92 0.59 6.77
CA SER A 90 -23.06 -0.43 7.81
C SER A 90 -24.36 -1.16 7.52
N VAL A 91 -24.27 -2.48 7.37
CA VAL A 91 -25.38 -3.32 6.93
C VAL A 91 -25.35 -4.60 7.74
N ASP A 92 -26.50 -5.00 8.27
CA ASP A 92 -26.67 -6.29 8.91
C ASP A 92 -27.06 -7.33 7.86
N LEU A 93 -26.40 -8.49 7.92
CA LEU A 93 -26.71 -9.60 7.02
C LEU A 93 -27.97 -10.32 7.53
N PRO A 94 -28.97 -10.58 6.66
CA PRO A 94 -30.12 -11.38 7.03
C PRO A 94 -29.75 -12.80 7.45
N LEU A 95 -30.52 -13.39 8.37
CA LEU A 95 -30.26 -14.73 8.92
C LEU A 95 -30.20 -15.83 7.85
N TYR A 96 -31.06 -15.78 6.84
CA TYR A 96 -31.04 -16.76 5.74
C TYR A 96 -29.70 -16.74 4.98
N LEU A 97 -29.12 -15.55 4.81
CA LEU A 97 -27.87 -15.36 4.08
C LEU A 97 -26.67 -15.81 4.93
N ILE A 98 -26.75 -15.65 6.25
CA ILE A 98 -25.77 -16.20 7.19
C ILE A 98 -25.75 -17.73 7.12
N ALA A 99 -26.91 -18.38 7.05
CA ALA A 99 -27.01 -19.84 6.92
C ALA A 99 -26.35 -20.34 5.61
N GLU A 100 -26.65 -19.70 4.48
CA GLU A 100 -26.02 -20.03 3.19
C GLU A 100 -24.50 -19.82 3.20
N ILE A 101 -24.02 -18.71 3.80
CA ILE A 101 -22.58 -18.46 3.94
C ILE A 101 -21.92 -19.57 4.76
N ARG A 102 -22.55 -20.00 5.87
CA ARG A 102 -22.04 -21.09 6.71
C ARG A 102 -21.89 -22.39 5.93
N GLU A 103 -22.92 -22.75 5.17
CA GLU A 103 -22.90 -23.95 4.34
C GLU A 103 -21.83 -23.86 3.24
N LYS A 104 -21.76 -22.72 2.54
CA LYS A 104 -20.78 -22.50 1.47
C LYS A 104 -19.35 -22.51 2.00
N ALA A 105 -19.12 -21.96 3.19
CA ALA A 105 -17.84 -22.00 3.88
C ALA A 105 -17.43 -23.44 4.24
N HIS A 106 -18.37 -24.27 4.72
CA HIS A 106 -18.12 -25.70 4.98
C HIS A 106 -17.75 -26.44 3.69
N ARG A 107 -18.53 -26.27 2.62
CA ARG A 107 -18.28 -26.92 1.32
C ARG A 107 -16.91 -26.58 0.74
N ARG A 108 -16.41 -25.35 0.99
CA ARG A 108 -15.13 -24.85 0.49
C ARG A 108 -13.97 -25.00 1.49
N ASN A 109 -14.21 -25.58 2.67
CA ASN A 109 -13.24 -25.68 3.76
C ASN A 109 -12.55 -24.33 4.07
N CYS A 110 -13.32 -23.25 4.11
CA CYS A 110 -12.81 -21.91 4.38
C CYS A 110 -13.59 -21.21 5.48
N ASN A 111 -13.07 -20.09 5.98
CA ASN A 111 -13.74 -19.30 7.00
C ASN A 111 -14.86 -18.44 6.36
N LYS A 112 -16.02 -18.35 7.02
CA LYS A 112 -17.15 -17.46 6.66
C LYS A 112 -16.64 -16.04 6.39
N ARG A 113 -15.78 -15.53 7.27
CA ARG A 113 -15.22 -14.18 7.21
C ARG A 113 -14.42 -13.94 5.94
N THR A 114 -13.57 -14.89 5.57
CA THR A 114 -12.80 -14.83 4.31
C THR A 114 -13.72 -14.83 3.10
N LEU A 115 -14.79 -15.64 3.14
CA LEU A 115 -15.77 -15.71 2.05
C LEU A 115 -16.50 -14.38 1.87
N ILE A 116 -16.91 -13.73 2.98
CA ILE A 116 -17.55 -12.41 2.98
C ILE A 116 -16.57 -11.34 2.45
N LEU A 117 -15.34 -11.30 2.97
CA LEU A 117 -14.33 -10.33 2.52
C LEU A 117 -14.05 -10.42 1.02
N ASN A 118 -13.93 -11.64 0.49
CA ASN A 118 -13.70 -11.85 -0.93
C ASN A 118 -14.91 -11.40 -1.76
N ALA A 119 -16.13 -11.74 -1.34
CA ALA A 119 -17.34 -11.31 -2.05
C ALA A 119 -17.48 -9.78 -2.13
N PHE A 120 -17.14 -9.05 -1.07
CA PHE A 120 -17.16 -7.59 -1.07
C PHE A 120 -16.05 -6.98 -1.92
N LYS A 121 -14.84 -7.58 -1.91
CA LYS A 121 -13.75 -7.16 -2.80
C LYS A 121 -14.12 -7.35 -4.27
N ASP A 122 -14.73 -8.48 -4.60
CA ASP A 122 -15.21 -8.77 -5.96
C ASP A 122 -16.30 -7.77 -6.39
N ALA A 123 -17.09 -7.27 -5.45
CA ALA A 123 -18.08 -6.20 -5.67
C ALA A 123 -17.47 -4.79 -5.69
N GLY A 124 -16.15 -4.63 -5.58
CA GLY A 124 -15.45 -3.35 -5.63
C GLY A 124 -15.44 -2.57 -4.32
N PHE A 125 -15.81 -3.18 -3.20
CA PHE A 125 -15.73 -2.56 -1.88
C PHE A 125 -14.36 -2.78 -1.25
N THR A 126 -13.83 -1.73 -0.61
CA THR A 126 -12.63 -1.81 0.21
C THR A 126 -13.02 -2.10 1.65
N ILE A 127 -12.89 -3.36 2.06
CA ILE A 127 -13.22 -3.83 3.42
C ILE A 127 -11.98 -4.46 4.06
N LYS A 128 -11.73 -4.11 5.33
CA LYS A 128 -10.69 -4.72 6.16
C LYS A 128 -11.32 -5.76 7.08
N ASP A 129 -10.47 -6.63 7.60
CA ASP A 129 -10.93 -7.66 8.52
C ASP A 129 -11.65 -7.06 9.72
N ILE A 130 -11.13 -5.99 10.32
CA ILE A 130 -11.72 -5.28 11.47
C ILE A 130 -13.12 -4.71 11.24
N ASP A 131 -13.54 -4.56 9.97
CA ASP A 131 -14.84 -3.97 9.63
C ASP A 131 -15.99 -4.98 9.75
N ILE A 132 -15.67 -6.29 9.83
CA ILE A 132 -16.68 -7.35 10.01
C ILE A 132 -16.85 -7.64 11.50
N GLN A 133 -18.07 -7.47 12.00
CA GLN A 133 -18.43 -7.85 13.36
C GLN A 133 -19.33 -9.09 13.30
N GLU A 134 -18.88 -10.19 13.91
CA GLU A 134 -19.73 -11.35 14.12
C GLU A 134 -20.31 -11.23 15.53
N SER A 135 -21.62 -11.01 15.63
CA SER A 135 -22.32 -11.10 16.91
C SER A 135 -22.23 -12.55 17.37
N LYS A 136 -21.58 -12.77 18.52
CA LYS A 136 -21.68 -14.01 19.28
C LYS A 136 -23.10 -14.08 19.81
N THR A 137 -24.03 -14.52 18.97
CA THR A 137 -25.33 -14.94 19.47
C THR A 137 -25.08 -16.35 19.96
N ASP A 138 -24.85 -16.47 21.27
CA ASP A 138 -24.77 -17.75 21.99
C ASP A 138 -25.91 -18.66 21.52
N GLU A 139 -25.52 -19.84 21.02
CA GLU A 139 -26.38 -21.01 20.84
C GLU A 139 -26.11 -21.95 22.03
#